data_AF-A0A963ANI8-F1
#
_entry.id   AF-A0A963ANI8-F1
#
_cell.length_a   1.000
_cell.length_b   1.000
_cell.length_c   1.000
_cell.angle_alpha   90.00
_cell.angle_beta   90.00
_cell.angle_gamma   90.00
#
_symmetry.space_group_name_H-M   'P 1'
#
loop_
_entity.id
_entity.type
_entity.pdbx_description
1 polymer ?
#
loop_
_entity_poly.entity_id
_entity_poly.type
_entity_poly.pdbx_seq_one_letter_code
_entity_poly.pdbx_strand_id
1 'polypeptide(L)'
;MSIFAHYQSRFETTQQAEMSLEEYLIACREDRAMYATAAERLLMAIGEPEMIDTSKDPRLSRIFSNKVIKTYPTFDGFYGMEESIESVVSFLRHAAQGIEKKKQILYLLG
;
A
#
# COMPACT_ATOMS: atom_id res chain seq x y z
N MET A 1 -26.03 2.74 15.27
CA MET A 1 -25.92 4.12 14.74
C MET A 1 -27.04 4.34 13.73
N SER A 2 -27.69 5.53 13.72
CA SER A 2 -28.85 5.78 12.85
C SER A 2 -28.45 5.92 11.38
N ILE A 3 -29.39 5.65 10.47
CA ILE A 3 -29.18 5.75 9.02
C ILE A 3 -28.73 7.16 8.60
N PHE A 4 -29.18 8.19 9.31
CA PHE A 4 -28.79 9.58 9.08
C PHE A 4 -27.32 9.84 9.43
N ALA A 5 -26.82 9.25 10.51
CA ALA A 5 -25.40 9.37 10.88
C ALA A 5 -24.48 8.69 9.84
N HIS A 6 -24.92 7.57 9.26
CA HIS A 6 -24.16 6.88 8.21
C HIS A 6 -24.14 7.67 6.89
N TYR A 7 -25.26 8.29 6.53
CA TYR A 7 -25.34 9.17 5.35
C TYR A 7 -24.47 10.42 5.52
N GLN A 8 -24.55 11.08 6.68
CA GLN A 8 -23.75 12.26 6.99
C GLN A 8 -22.24 11.95 6.94
N SER A 9 -21.80 10.87 7.56
CA SER A 9 -20.39 10.45 7.54
C SER A 9 -19.88 10.18 6.12
N ARG A 10 -20.68 9.54 5.25
CA ARG A 10 -20.33 9.33 3.84
C ARG A 10 -20.24 10.65 3.06
N PHE A 11 -21.17 11.56 3.31
CA PHE A 11 -21.18 12.86 2.66
C PHE A 11 -19.95 13.69 3.05
N GLU A 12 -19.62 13.74 4.34
CA GLU A 12 -18.42 14.41 4.87
C GLU A 12 -17.12 13.78 4.34
N THR A 13 -17.06 12.45 4.22
CA THR A 13 -15.88 11.75 3.66
C THR A 13 -15.64 12.09 2.18
N THR A 14 -16.69 12.45 1.44
CA THR A 14 -16.61 12.78 0.01
C THR A 14 -16.44 14.29 -0.22
N GLN A 15 -16.59 15.09 0.82
CA GLN A 15 -16.47 16.54 0.73
C GLN A 15 -15.00 16.89 0.51
N GLN A 16 -14.74 17.72 -0.50
CA GLN A 16 -13.40 18.22 -0.75
C GLN A 16 -13.00 19.14 0.41
N ALA A 17 -11.87 18.84 1.06
CA ALA A 17 -11.30 19.74 2.05
C ALA A 17 -10.65 20.93 1.31
N GLU A 18 -11.21 22.12 1.52
CA GLU A 18 -10.60 23.36 1.04
C GLU A 18 -9.47 23.78 1.98
N MET A 19 -8.35 24.21 1.40
CA MET A 19 -7.23 24.79 2.13
C MET A 19 -6.62 25.91 1.30
N SER A 20 -6.14 26.95 1.97
CA SER A 20 -5.32 27.97 1.33
C SER A 20 -3.95 27.39 0.95
N LEU A 21 -3.27 28.07 0.02
CA LEU A 21 -1.90 27.70 -0.35
C LEU A 21 -0.95 27.76 0.86
N GLU A 22 -1.12 28.73 1.75
CA GLU A 22 -0.30 28.88 2.95
C GLU A 22 -0.47 27.70 3.91
N GLU A 23 -1.72 27.32 4.20
CA GLU A 23 -2.02 26.15 5.03
C GLU A 23 -1.45 24.87 4.42
N TYR A 24 -1.58 24.70 3.09
CA TYR A 24 -0.99 23.56 2.39
C TYR A 24 0.54 23.53 2.53
N LEU A 25 1.23 24.66 2.36
CA LEU A 25 2.68 24.73 2.47
C LEU A 25 3.16 24.49 3.91
N ILE A 26 2.44 25.00 4.91
CA ILE A 26 2.70 24.69 6.32
C ILE A 26 2.50 23.19 6.57
N ALA A 27 1.42 22.59 6.07
CA ALA A 27 1.18 21.16 6.24
C ALA A 27 2.24 20.30 5.53
N CYS A 28 2.73 20.69 4.36
CA CYS A 28 3.83 20.02 3.66
C CYS A 28 5.14 20.00 4.46
N ARG A 29 5.34 20.98 5.36
CA ARG A 29 6.50 21.02 6.24
C ARG A 29 6.43 19.94 7.31
N GLU A 30 5.24 19.69 7.85
CA GLU A 30 5.02 18.76 8.96
C GLU A 30 4.79 17.32 8.47
N ASP A 31 4.12 17.15 7.32
CA ASP A 31 3.73 15.85 6.80
C ASP A 31 4.13 15.67 5.33
N ARG A 32 5.07 14.74 5.10
CA ARG A 32 5.51 14.36 3.75
C ARG A 32 4.41 13.70 2.92
N ALA A 33 3.40 13.11 3.55
CA ALA A 33 2.28 12.50 2.83
C ALA A 33 1.45 13.55 2.07
N MET A 34 1.50 14.84 2.46
CA MET A 34 0.77 15.91 1.78
C MET A 34 1.12 16.01 0.30
N TYR A 35 2.40 15.89 -0.04
CA TYR A 35 2.88 15.96 -1.43
C TYR A 35 3.32 14.59 -2.00
N ALA A 36 3.09 13.50 -1.26
CA ALA A 36 3.39 12.16 -1.72
C ALA A 36 2.49 11.75 -2.90
N THR A 37 3.11 11.12 -3.89
CA THR A 37 2.47 10.51 -5.04
C THR A 37 1.56 9.35 -4.63
N ALA A 38 0.65 8.93 -5.52
CA ALA A 38 -0.22 7.78 -5.28
C ALA A 38 0.57 6.50 -4.94
N ALA A 39 1.70 6.26 -5.62
CA ALA A 39 2.55 5.10 -5.35
C ALA A 39 3.20 5.15 -3.95
N GLU A 40 3.72 6.32 -3.55
CA GLU A 40 4.28 6.51 -2.21
C GLU A 40 3.23 6.31 -1.12
N ARG A 41 2.02 6.86 -1.31
CA ARG A 41 0.91 6.69 -0.36
C ARG A 41 0.50 5.22 -0.22
N LEU A 42 0.42 4.49 -1.33
CA LEU A 42 0.12 3.05 -1.30
C LEU A 42 1.21 2.26 -0.58
N LEU A 43 2.50 2.58 -0.79
CA LEU A 43 3.59 1.94 -0.05
C LEU A 43 3.53 2.23 1.45
N MET A 44 3.24 3.48 1.83
CA MET A 44 3.04 3.83 3.24
C MET A 44 1.91 3.02 3.88
N ALA A 45 0.81 2.82 3.15
CA ALA A 45 -0.32 2.01 3.61
C ALA A 45 0.00 0.51 3.68
N ILE A 46 0.77 -0.02 2.73
CA ILE A 46 1.20 -1.43 2.71
C ILE A 46 2.16 -1.72 3.86
N GLY A 47 3.09 -0.80 4.13
CA GLY A 47 4.10 -0.93 5.17
C GLY A 47 5.31 -1.78 4.77
N GLU A 48 6.09 -2.16 5.78
CA GLU A 48 7.32 -2.93 5.60
C GLU A 48 7.07 -4.45 5.60
N PRO A 49 7.86 -5.23 4.84
CA PRO A 49 7.74 -6.68 4.83
C PRO A 49 8.39 -7.33 6.05
N GLU A 50 7.78 -8.42 6.49
CA GLU A 50 8.41 -9.42 7.35
C GLU A 50 9.10 -10.47 6.47
N MET A 51 10.36 -10.77 6.79
CA MET A 51 11.15 -11.78 6.09
C MET A 51 10.96 -13.14 6.75
N ILE A 52 10.36 -14.10 6.04
CA ILE A 52 10.13 -15.45 6.55
C ILE A 52 11.08 -16.42 5.86
N ASP A 53 11.95 -17.04 6.65
CA ASP A 53 12.77 -18.17 6.22
C ASP A 53 11.96 -19.46 6.27
N THR A 54 11.49 -19.90 5.10
CA THR A 54 10.60 -21.07 4.98
C THR A 54 11.30 -22.40 5.24
N SER A 55 12.64 -22.43 5.29
CA SER A 55 13.39 -23.66 5.62
C SER A 55 13.20 -24.12 7.07
N LYS A 56 12.79 -23.19 7.94
CA LYS A 56 12.57 -23.45 9.38
C LYS A 56 11.23 -24.12 9.68
N ASP A 57 10.32 -24.17 8.70
CA ASP A 57 9.00 -24.79 8.84
C ASP A 57 8.80 -25.85 7.74
N PRO A 58 8.59 -27.14 8.08
CA PRO A 58 8.43 -28.21 7.09
C PRO A 58 7.26 -28.02 6.11
N ARG A 59 6.19 -27.33 6.50
CA ARG A 59 5.04 -27.03 5.63
C ARG A 59 5.40 -25.90 4.67
N LEU A 60 5.96 -24.80 5.17
CA LEU A 60 6.38 -23.67 4.32
C LEU A 60 7.50 -24.08 3.35
N SER A 61 8.44 -24.90 3.81
CA SER A 61 9.52 -25.49 3.00
C SER A 61 8.98 -26.20 1.76
N ARG A 62 7.91 -26.99 1.90
CA ARG A 62 7.29 -27.71 0.78
C ARG A 62 6.56 -26.79 -0.20
N ILE A 63 5.96 -25.71 0.30
CA ILE A 63 5.19 -24.77 -0.53
C ILE A 63 6.13 -23.84 -1.30
N PHE A 64 7.14 -23.31 -0.62
CA PHE A 64 8.03 -22.26 -1.14
C PHE A 64 9.44 -22.74 -1.46
N SER A 65 9.71 -24.05 -1.41
CA SER A 65 10.99 -24.66 -1.75
C SER A 65 12.18 -24.05 -1.01
N ASN A 66 12.06 -23.88 0.31
CA ASN A 66 13.06 -23.26 1.19
C ASN A 66 13.47 -21.82 0.83
N LYS A 67 12.69 -21.11 0.02
CA LYS A 67 12.95 -19.69 -0.29
C LYS A 67 12.68 -18.81 0.93
N VAL A 68 13.41 -17.72 1.05
CA VAL A 68 13.02 -16.62 1.94
C VAL A 68 11.94 -15.80 1.23
N ILE A 69 10.79 -15.65 1.86
CA ILE A 69 9.66 -14.90 1.32
C ILE A 69 9.45 -13.60 2.09
N LYS A 70 8.81 -12.63 1.43
CA LYS A 70 8.32 -11.40 2.05
C LYS A 70 6.84 -11.50 2.26
N THR A 71 6.40 -11.27 3.49
CA THR A 71 4.99 -11.18 3.85
C THR A 71 4.71 -9.80 4.40
N TYR A 72 3.56 -9.23 4.09
CA TYR A 72 3.19 -7.90 4.55
C TYR A 72 1.93 -8.03 5.43
N PRO A 73 1.93 -7.52 6.67
CA PRO A 73 0.78 -7.65 7.59
C PRO A 73 -0.54 -7.13 7.00
N THR A 74 -0.47 -6.09 6.17
CA THR A 74 -1.63 -5.50 5.48
C THR A 74 -2.35 -6.48 4.53
N PHE A 75 -1.67 -7.55 4.11
CA PHE A 75 -2.24 -8.62 3.28
C PHE A 75 -2.47 -9.91 4.06
N ASP A 76 -2.67 -9.84 5.39
CA ASP A 76 -3.11 -11.01 6.15
C ASP A 76 -4.41 -11.60 5.57
N GLY A 77 -4.47 -12.92 5.48
CA GLY A 77 -5.55 -13.66 4.82
C GLY A 77 -5.38 -13.90 3.31
N PHE A 78 -4.38 -13.29 2.65
CA PHE A 78 -4.07 -13.55 1.22
C PHE A 78 -3.04 -14.68 1.06
N TYR A 79 -3.48 -15.92 1.26
CA TYR A 79 -2.61 -17.10 1.18
C TYR A 79 -2.29 -17.50 -0.27
N GLY A 80 -1.02 -17.81 -0.55
CA GLY A 80 -0.59 -18.27 -1.88
C GLY A 80 -0.44 -17.15 -2.90
N MET A 81 -0.60 -15.89 -2.49
CA MET A 81 -0.46 -14.71 -3.33
C MET A 81 0.84 -13.92 -3.04
N GLU A 82 1.75 -14.48 -2.26
CA GLU A 82 2.94 -13.77 -1.75
C GLU A 82 3.81 -13.24 -2.90
N GLU A 83 3.98 -14.02 -3.97
CA GLU A 83 4.75 -13.60 -5.16
C GLU A 83 4.01 -12.51 -5.97
N SER A 84 2.69 -12.62 -6.09
CA SER A 84 1.87 -11.60 -6.77
C SER A 84 1.87 -10.28 -6.00
N ILE A 85 1.74 -10.35 -4.68
CA ILE A 85 1.84 -9.20 -3.77
C ILE A 85 3.22 -8.57 -3.89
N GLU A 86 4.31 -9.35 -3.79
CA GLU A 86 5.67 -8.82 -3.93
C GLU A 86 5.88 -8.16 -5.31
N SER A 87 5.28 -8.69 -6.37
CA SER A 87 5.32 -8.07 -7.71
C SER A 87 4.61 -6.71 -7.74
N VAL A 88 3.44 -6.61 -7.11
CA VAL A 88 2.70 -5.34 -6.97
C VAL A 88 3.48 -4.33 -6.13
N VAL A 89 4.00 -4.74 -4.96
CA VAL A 89 4.80 -3.86 -4.10
C VAL A 89 6.07 -3.42 -4.82
N SER A 90 6.73 -4.32 -5.55
CA SER A 90 7.89 -3.99 -6.37
C SER A 90 7.56 -2.96 -7.45
N PHE A 91 6.43 -3.10 -8.15
CA PHE A 91 5.97 -2.10 -9.11
C PHE A 91 5.81 -0.73 -8.45
N LEU A 92 5.12 -0.68 -7.30
CA LEU A 92 4.88 0.55 -6.55
C LEU A 92 6.19 1.19 -6.06
N ARG A 93 7.14 0.41 -5.52
CA ARG A 93 8.47 0.89 -5.09
C ARG A 93 9.20 1.62 -6.20
N HIS A 94 9.24 1.04 -7.40
CA HIS A 94 9.90 1.68 -8.53
C HIS A 94 9.13 2.89 -9.08
N ALA A 95 7.80 2.87 -9.02
CA ALA A 95 6.98 4.02 -9.40
C ALA A 95 7.20 5.21 -8.44
N ALA A 96 7.28 4.94 -7.14
CA ALA A 96 7.61 5.92 -6.10
C ALA A 96 9.02 6.52 -6.28
N GLN A 97 9.99 5.72 -6.75
CA GLN A 97 11.34 6.20 -7.08
C GLN A 97 11.40 7.06 -8.36
N GLY A 98 10.29 7.26 -9.07
CA GLY A 98 10.25 8.07 -10.29
C GLY A 98 10.86 7.38 -11.52
N ILE A 99 11.03 6.06 -11.49
CA ILE A 99 11.56 5.26 -12.59
C ILE A 99 10.44 5.04 -13.64
N GLU A 100 10.73 4.35 -14.74
CA GLU A 100 9.81 4.07 -15.86
C GLU A 100 8.40 3.63 -15.44
N LYS A 101 8.27 2.86 -14.35
CA LYS A 101 6.97 2.41 -13.82
C LYS A 101 6.04 3.55 -13.39
N LYS A 102 6.57 4.74 -13.10
CA LYS A 102 5.76 5.97 -12.86
C LYS A 102 4.89 6.34 -14.07
N LYS A 103 5.31 5.98 -15.29
CA LYS A 103 4.60 6.27 -16.54
C LYS A 103 3.71 5.12 -17.00
N GLN A 104 3.70 4.01 -16.27
CA GLN A 104 2.97 2.80 -16.62
C GLN A 104 1.67 2.69 -15.81
N ILE A 105 0.70 1.98 -16.37
CA ILE A 105 -0.56 1.66 -15.69
C ILE A 105 -0.44 0.26 -15.13
N LEU A 106 -0.63 0.12 -13.81
CA LEU A 106 -0.74 -1.20 -13.18
C LEU A 106 -2.11 -1.79 -13.52
N TYR A 107 -2.11 -2.84 -14.33
CA TYR A 107 -3.31 -3.60 -14.67
C TYR A 107 -3.27 -4.95 -13.97
N LEU A 108 -4.28 -5.22 -13.14
CA LEU A 108 -4.44 -6.48 -12.41
C LEU A 108 -5.49 -7.32 -13.13
N LEU A 109 -5.08 -8.50 -13.60
CA LEU A 109 -5.96 -9.49 -14.21
C LEU A 109 -6.22 -10.61 -13.21
N GLY A 110 -7.49 -10.94 -13.01
CA GLY A 110 -7.96 -12.06 -12.18
C GLY A 110 -8.59 -13.15 -13.01
#